data_AF-A0A701I0F2-F1
#
_entry.id   AF-A0A701I0F2-F1
#
_cell.length_a   1.000
_cell.length_b   1.000
_cell.length_c   1.000
_cell.angle_alpha   90.00
_cell.angle_beta   90.00
_cell.angle_gamma   90.00
#
_symmetry.space_group_name_H-M   'P 1'
#
loop_
_entity.id
_entity.type
_entity.pdbx_description
1 polymer ?
#
loop_
_entity_poly.entity_id
_entity_poly.type
_entity_poly.pdbx_seq_one_letter_code
_entity_poly.pdbx_strand_id
1 'polypeptide(L)'
;MKFNSNDRIFISIFLGLAIIYTFPLLTHQSFFVDDLGRSLYGGLGWSGNGRPLSDFIFYIINFGTPIIDASPLPLMLGIVILALALSCIREKLFGDDYITASLCFMMILANPFFIENLSYRYDSLTMCMSVAISIISSYVAYQYKPINIIISSILTIAFLSLYQAALNTYAIFLLAFIISDVVKKNSISNITKNTASSVAGLIVGYFAYSYFIAKRLVTGSYNIEHSKIIEINSSLFEGIISNVLSFYRMFSTILNGDNYLIYYSLFFALIISLIVIVLKAIKRDENKKTKLLLVVLILLASMFFIIGPMIFLKSPIYAPRVLIGMGGFMFFCCLCVFYAFEDKQLISRIYFSFILLISTIFSYGAYNAINAQFQLEESIVNRISQDIDYLGFGRD
;
A
#
# COMPACT_ATOMS: atom_id res chain seq x y z
N MET A 1 6.93 -13.36 -19.94
CA MET A 1 8.18 -12.80 -19.37
C MET A 1 9.05 -13.95 -18.90
N LYS A 2 10.36 -13.95 -19.19
CA LYS A 2 11.30 -14.93 -18.61
C LYS A 2 12.03 -14.22 -17.47
N PHE A 3 11.89 -14.71 -16.24
CA PHE A 3 12.65 -14.20 -15.09
C PHE A 3 14.14 -14.48 -15.29
N ASN A 4 14.97 -13.44 -15.19
CA ASN A 4 16.42 -13.60 -15.26
C ASN A 4 16.96 -14.18 -13.93
N SER A 5 18.27 -14.42 -13.85
CA SER A 5 18.88 -14.97 -12.62
C SER A 5 18.71 -14.01 -11.43
N ASN A 6 18.88 -12.71 -11.66
CA ASN A 6 18.77 -11.68 -10.62
C ASN A 6 17.34 -11.56 -10.09
N ASP A 7 16.31 -11.75 -10.92
CA ASP A 7 14.91 -11.78 -10.51
C ASP A 7 14.62 -12.96 -9.58
N ARG A 8 15.17 -14.14 -9.88
CA ARG A 8 15.00 -15.33 -9.04
C ARG A 8 15.65 -15.18 -7.66
N ILE A 9 16.85 -14.60 -7.63
CA ILE A 9 17.55 -14.31 -6.37
C ILE A 9 16.78 -13.23 -5.58
N PHE A 10 16.34 -12.16 -6.23
CA PHE A 10 15.49 -11.13 -5.64
C PHE A 10 14.23 -11.73 -5.00
N ILE A 11 13.47 -12.56 -5.74
CA ILE A 11 12.25 -13.19 -5.22
C ILE A 11 12.57 -14.02 -3.98
N SER A 12 13.66 -14.80 -4.01
CA SER A 12 14.06 -15.65 -2.88
C SER A 12 14.41 -14.82 -1.63
N ILE A 13 15.19 -13.75 -1.78
CA ILE A 13 15.55 -12.86 -0.67
C ILE A 13 14.32 -12.14 -0.13
N PHE A 14 13.50 -11.56 -1.02
CA PHE A 14 12.30 -10.84 -0.63
C PHE A 14 11.32 -11.75 0.14
N LEU A 15 11.07 -12.96 -0.35
CA LEU A 15 10.21 -13.94 0.33
C LEU A 15 10.79 -14.36 1.68
N GLY A 16 12.11 -14.59 1.77
CA GLY A 16 12.77 -14.89 3.04
C GLY A 16 12.58 -13.77 4.08
N LEU A 17 12.80 -12.52 3.67
CA LEU A 17 12.57 -11.35 4.52
C LEU A 17 11.10 -11.16 4.89
N ALA A 18 10.19 -11.39 3.95
CA ALA A 18 8.75 -11.30 4.18
C ALA A 18 8.26 -12.36 5.17
N ILE A 19 8.78 -13.59 5.09
CA ILE A 19 8.49 -14.65 6.06
C ILE A 19 9.00 -14.24 7.45
N ILE A 20 10.23 -13.74 7.56
CA ILE A 20 10.76 -13.27 8.86
C ILE A 20 9.87 -12.14 9.42
N TYR A 21 9.49 -11.18 8.59
CA TYR A 21 8.66 -10.05 9.01
C TYR A 21 7.23 -10.46 9.43
N THR A 22 6.64 -11.43 8.72
CA THR A 22 5.25 -11.88 8.92
C THR A 22 5.12 -13.15 9.75
N PHE A 23 6.22 -13.74 10.23
CA PHE A 23 6.21 -15.01 10.96
C PHE A 23 5.17 -15.08 12.09
N PRO A 24 4.98 -14.03 12.93
CA PRO A 24 3.94 -14.08 13.97
C PRO A 24 2.54 -14.24 13.38
N LEU A 25 2.23 -13.49 12.31
CA LEU A 25 0.95 -13.54 11.60
C LEU A 25 0.70 -14.86 10.87
N LEU A 26 1.74 -15.66 10.62
CA LEU A 26 1.60 -17.00 10.03
C LEU A 26 1.22 -18.06 11.06
N THR A 27 1.40 -17.79 12.36
CA THR A 27 1.11 -18.75 13.43
C THR A 27 -0.31 -18.62 13.95
N HIS A 28 -0.79 -17.39 14.17
CA HIS A 28 -2.15 -17.11 14.58
C HIS A 28 -2.62 -15.80 13.95
N GLN A 29 -3.89 -15.73 13.56
CA GLN A 29 -4.53 -14.50 13.10
C GLN A 29 -5.87 -14.36 13.81
N SER A 30 -6.06 -13.23 14.48
CA SER A 30 -7.33 -12.92 15.15
C SER A 30 -8.39 -12.48 14.14
N PHE A 31 -9.67 -12.69 14.47
CA PHE A 31 -10.78 -12.32 13.61
C PHE A 31 -11.09 -10.83 13.73
N PHE A 32 -10.74 -10.06 12.70
CA PHE A 32 -11.30 -8.71 12.56
C PHE A 32 -12.80 -8.79 12.29
N VAL A 33 -13.54 -7.70 12.51
CA VAL A 33 -15.01 -7.66 12.36
C VAL A 33 -15.48 -8.21 11.01
N ASP A 34 -14.77 -7.87 9.93
CA ASP A 34 -15.05 -8.37 8.59
C ASP A 34 -14.81 -9.89 8.46
N ASP A 35 -13.78 -10.42 9.12
CA ASP A 35 -13.44 -11.84 9.10
C ASP A 35 -14.46 -12.67 9.90
N LEU A 36 -14.94 -12.14 11.03
CA LEU A 36 -15.94 -12.80 11.88
C LEU A 36 -17.25 -13.03 11.11
N GLY A 37 -17.77 -12.01 10.43
CA GLY A 37 -18.99 -12.14 9.63
C GLY A 37 -18.85 -13.20 8.53
N ARG A 38 -17.69 -13.27 7.87
CA ARG A 38 -17.42 -14.27 6.82
C ARG A 38 -17.30 -15.67 7.39
N SER A 39 -16.61 -15.82 8.52
CA SER A 39 -16.46 -17.10 9.19
C SER A 39 -17.80 -17.66 9.71
N LEU A 40 -18.73 -16.79 10.11
CA LEU A 40 -20.05 -17.20 10.61
C LEU A 40 -21.02 -17.56 9.49
N TYR A 41 -21.10 -16.73 8.44
CA TYR A 41 -22.14 -16.85 7.41
C TYR A 41 -21.65 -17.50 6.11
N GLY A 42 -20.34 -17.67 5.92
CA GLY A 42 -19.76 -18.24 4.69
C GLY A 42 -20.00 -17.40 3.43
N GLY A 43 -20.37 -16.12 3.58
CA GLY A 43 -20.67 -15.21 2.47
C GLY A 43 -19.45 -14.45 1.97
N LEU A 44 -19.48 -14.02 0.70
CA LEU A 44 -18.39 -13.23 0.08
C LEU A 44 -18.42 -11.76 0.57
N GLY A 45 -19.50 -11.04 0.27
CA GLY A 45 -19.80 -9.72 0.84
C GLY A 45 -18.93 -8.55 0.37
N TRP A 46 -17.89 -8.74 -0.45
CA TRP A 46 -17.00 -7.66 -0.88
C TRP A 46 -17.61 -6.78 -1.97
N SER A 47 -18.50 -7.30 -2.82
CA SER A 47 -19.19 -6.48 -3.83
C SER A 47 -19.90 -5.27 -3.22
N GLY A 48 -20.50 -5.41 -2.04
CA GLY A 48 -21.16 -4.31 -1.32
C GLY A 48 -20.23 -3.17 -0.92
N ASN A 49 -18.92 -3.43 -0.84
CA ASN A 49 -17.86 -2.46 -0.58
C ASN A 49 -17.23 -1.93 -1.89
N GLY A 50 -17.85 -2.20 -3.05
CA GLY A 50 -17.30 -1.87 -4.36
C GLY A 50 -16.13 -2.77 -4.78
N ARG A 51 -15.98 -3.96 -4.18
CA ARG A 51 -14.86 -4.88 -4.42
C ARG A 51 -15.30 -6.22 -5.04
N PRO A 52 -15.95 -6.22 -6.23
CA PRO A 52 -16.47 -7.45 -6.83
C PRO A 52 -15.38 -8.43 -7.30
N LEU A 53 -14.15 -7.96 -7.54
CA LEU A 53 -13.07 -8.85 -7.92
C LEU A 53 -12.60 -9.71 -6.74
N SER A 54 -12.75 -9.20 -5.51
CA SER A 54 -12.50 -9.98 -4.29
C SER A 54 -13.50 -11.13 -4.16
N ASP A 55 -14.79 -10.90 -4.42
CA ASP A 55 -15.82 -11.96 -4.45
C ASP A 55 -15.45 -13.05 -5.46
N PHE A 56 -15.07 -12.64 -6.68
CA PHE A 56 -14.70 -13.58 -7.74
C PHE A 56 -13.48 -14.43 -7.38
N ILE A 57 -12.44 -13.83 -6.82
CA ILE A 57 -11.22 -14.54 -6.39
C ILE A 57 -11.55 -15.55 -5.30
N PHE A 58 -12.29 -15.14 -4.28
CA PHE A 58 -12.64 -16.03 -3.17
C PHE A 58 -13.58 -17.15 -3.59
N TYR A 59 -14.51 -16.89 -4.51
CA TYR A 59 -15.34 -17.93 -5.11
C TYR A 59 -14.49 -19.00 -5.82
N ILE A 60 -13.49 -18.59 -6.60
CA ILE A 60 -12.60 -19.53 -7.31
C ILE A 60 -11.73 -20.33 -6.33
N ILE A 61 -11.09 -19.67 -5.37
CA ILE A 61 -10.16 -20.32 -4.42
C ILE A 61 -10.90 -21.33 -3.53
N ASN A 62 -12.15 -21.03 -3.17
CA ASN A 62 -12.98 -21.92 -2.35
C ASN A 62 -13.79 -22.94 -3.16
N PHE A 63 -13.67 -22.93 -4.50
CA PHE A 63 -14.50 -23.75 -5.40
C PHE A 63 -16.01 -23.56 -5.19
N GLY A 64 -16.44 -22.36 -4.81
CA GLY A 64 -17.83 -22.01 -4.56
C GLY A 64 -18.07 -21.31 -3.24
N THR A 65 -19.29 -21.45 -2.73
CA THR A 65 -19.75 -20.97 -1.43
C THR A 65 -20.39 -22.13 -0.65
N PRO A 66 -20.33 -22.15 0.69
CA PRO A 66 -19.79 -21.13 1.58
C PRO A 66 -18.27 -21.01 1.50
N ILE A 67 -17.73 -19.80 1.69
CA ILE A 67 -16.27 -19.64 1.83
C ILE A 67 -15.82 -20.16 3.19
N ILE A 68 -14.64 -20.76 3.22
CA ILE A 68 -14.01 -21.28 4.43
C ILE A 68 -12.85 -20.39 4.87
N ASP A 69 -12.53 -20.47 6.15
CA ASP A 69 -11.33 -19.86 6.70
C ASP A 69 -10.09 -20.68 6.30
N ALA A 70 -9.40 -20.21 5.26
CA ALA A 70 -8.18 -20.82 4.77
C ALA A 70 -6.90 -20.16 5.35
N SER A 71 -7.01 -19.32 6.38
CA SER A 71 -5.84 -18.67 6.98
C SER A 71 -4.79 -19.69 7.45
N PRO A 72 -3.47 -19.46 7.22
CA PRO A 72 -2.84 -18.23 6.69
C PRO A 72 -2.59 -18.22 5.17
N LEU A 73 -3.25 -19.09 4.39
CA LEU A 73 -3.02 -19.20 2.94
C LEU A 73 -3.22 -17.87 2.18
N PRO A 74 -4.27 -17.06 2.46
CA PRO A 74 -4.45 -15.76 1.78
C PRO A 74 -3.25 -14.82 1.94
N LEU A 75 -2.68 -14.73 3.14
CA LEU A 75 -1.49 -13.93 3.42
C LEU A 75 -0.27 -14.43 2.61
N MET A 76 -0.02 -15.74 2.62
CA MET A 76 1.10 -16.34 1.88
C MET A 76 0.99 -16.09 0.37
N LEU A 77 -0.20 -16.31 -0.22
CA LEU A 77 -0.46 -16.04 -1.63
C LEU A 77 -0.31 -14.56 -1.97
N GLY A 78 -0.79 -13.66 -1.09
CA GLY A 78 -0.65 -12.21 -1.25
C GLY A 78 0.81 -11.77 -1.34
N ILE A 79 1.66 -12.28 -0.43
CA ILE A 79 3.10 -11.99 -0.41
C ILE A 79 3.79 -12.50 -1.69
N VAL A 80 3.46 -13.71 -2.14
CA VAL A 80 4.02 -14.29 -3.37
C VAL A 80 3.64 -13.45 -4.60
N ILE A 81 2.37 -13.07 -4.73
CA ILE A 81 1.90 -12.25 -5.86
C ILE A 81 2.60 -10.89 -5.86
N LEU A 82 2.77 -10.27 -4.69
CA LEU A 82 3.51 -9.02 -4.57
C LEU A 82 4.98 -9.18 -4.98
N ALA A 83 5.67 -10.23 -4.54
CA ALA A 83 7.05 -10.51 -4.91
C ALA A 83 7.21 -10.66 -6.44
N LEU A 84 6.28 -11.36 -7.09
CA LEU A 84 6.26 -11.50 -8.55
C LEU A 84 6.06 -10.15 -9.24
N ALA A 85 5.11 -9.34 -8.79
CA ALA A 85 4.89 -8.01 -9.37
C ALA A 85 6.11 -7.09 -9.24
N LEU A 86 6.77 -7.10 -8.09
CA LEU A 86 7.98 -6.31 -7.84
C LEU A 86 9.17 -6.78 -8.70
N SER A 87 9.29 -8.07 -8.94
CA SER A 87 10.34 -8.61 -9.81
C SER A 87 10.24 -8.09 -11.25
N CYS A 88 9.02 -7.86 -11.75
CA CYS A 88 8.78 -7.31 -13.10
C CYS A 88 9.33 -5.88 -13.29
N ILE A 89 9.49 -5.12 -12.20
CA ILE A 89 9.94 -3.72 -12.24
C ILE A 89 11.33 -3.52 -11.64
N ARG A 90 11.89 -4.55 -10.99
CA ARG A 90 13.20 -4.53 -10.31
C ARG A 90 14.30 -4.03 -11.23
N GLU A 91 14.45 -4.63 -12.41
CA GLU A 91 15.51 -4.28 -13.35
C GLU A 91 15.40 -2.82 -13.81
N LYS A 92 14.17 -2.33 -14.05
CA LYS A 92 13.94 -0.94 -14.43
C LYS A 92 14.42 0.04 -13.35
N LEU A 93 14.27 -0.29 -12.08
CA LEU A 93 14.61 0.63 -10.98
C LEU A 93 16.04 0.42 -10.44
N PHE A 94 16.48 -0.82 -10.27
CA PHE A 94 17.72 -1.17 -9.58
C PHE A 94 18.79 -1.81 -10.47
N GLY A 95 18.49 -2.10 -11.74
CA GLY A 95 19.43 -2.79 -12.64
C GLY A 95 19.81 -4.17 -12.08
N ASP A 96 21.09 -4.41 -11.86
CA ASP A 96 21.61 -5.68 -11.33
C ASP A 96 21.61 -5.76 -9.79
N ASP A 97 21.33 -4.67 -9.07
CA ASP A 97 21.38 -4.66 -7.59
C ASP A 97 20.09 -5.24 -6.96
N TYR A 98 19.96 -6.57 -7.01
CA TYR A 98 18.84 -7.29 -6.43
C TYR A 98 18.80 -7.24 -4.89
N ILE A 99 19.93 -7.02 -4.22
CA ILE A 99 20.00 -6.97 -2.74
C ILE A 99 19.36 -5.67 -2.25
N THR A 100 19.82 -4.53 -2.78
CA THR A 100 19.25 -3.23 -2.40
C THR A 100 17.79 -3.14 -2.83
N ALA A 101 17.43 -3.70 -4.00
CA ALA A 101 16.04 -3.81 -4.43
C ALA A 101 15.16 -4.56 -3.41
N SER A 102 15.64 -5.69 -2.88
CA SER A 102 14.92 -6.48 -1.87
C SER A 102 14.64 -5.66 -0.61
N LEU A 103 15.66 -4.99 -0.08
CA LEU A 103 15.53 -4.16 1.12
C LEU A 103 14.60 -2.95 0.89
N CYS A 104 14.71 -2.27 -0.25
CA CYS A 104 13.84 -1.15 -0.60
C CYS A 104 12.38 -1.58 -0.75
N PHE A 105 12.12 -2.64 -1.51
CA PHE A 105 10.76 -3.10 -1.75
C PHE A 105 10.11 -3.70 -0.51
N MET A 106 10.89 -4.24 0.43
CA MET A 106 10.36 -4.69 1.72
C MET A 106 9.63 -3.59 2.49
N MET A 107 9.94 -2.30 2.27
CA MET A 107 9.23 -1.19 2.92
C MET A 107 7.74 -1.11 2.57
N ILE A 108 7.32 -1.71 1.45
CA ILE A 108 5.91 -1.81 1.06
C ILE A 108 5.15 -2.71 2.05
N LEU A 109 5.78 -3.78 2.52
CA LEU A 109 5.22 -4.68 3.54
C LEU A 109 5.53 -4.17 4.95
N ALA A 110 6.80 -3.88 5.21
CA ALA A 110 7.37 -3.55 6.52
C ALA A 110 7.19 -2.07 6.88
N ASN A 111 5.96 -1.59 6.82
CA ASN A 111 5.55 -0.28 7.29
C ASN A 111 4.52 -0.44 8.43
N PRO A 112 4.38 0.57 9.32
CA PRO A 112 3.59 0.45 10.54
C PRO A 112 2.07 0.32 10.32
N PHE A 113 1.57 0.64 9.12
CA PHE A 113 0.13 0.67 8.86
C PHE A 113 -0.37 -0.56 8.10
N PHE A 114 0.42 -1.05 7.14
CA PHE A 114 0.03 -2.19 6.30
C PHE A 114 -0.05 -3.51 7.07
N ILE A 115 0.52 -3.57 8.28
CA ILE A 115 0.37 -4.72 9.16
C ILE A 115 -1.09 -5.04 9.48
N GLU A 116 -1.98 -4.04 9.58
CA GLU A 116 -3.41 -4.30 9.76
C GLU A 116 -3.95 -5.07 8.55
N ASN A 117 -3.64 -4.65 7.31
CA ASN A 117 -4.04 -5.36 6.08
C ASN A 117 -3.53 -6.81 6.06
N LEU A 118 -2.28 -7.04 6.48
CA LEU A 118 -1.68 -8.37 6.52
C LEU A 118 -2.27 -9.26 7.62
N SER A 119 -2.91 -8.68 8.63
CA SER A 119 -3.51 -9.40 9.75
C SER A 119 -4.90 -9.95 9.45
N TYR A 120 -5.57 -9.51 8.37
CA TYR A 120 -6.86 -10.04 7.96
C TYR A 120 -6.74 -11.48 7.46
N ARG A 121 -7.63 -12.35 7.94
CA ARG A 121 -7.64 -13.78 7.58
C ARG A 121 -8.05 -14.01 6.13
N TYR A 122 -8.94 -13.17 5.61
CA TYR A 122 -9.40 -13.24 4.23
C TYR A 122 -8.80 -12.11 3.38
N ASP A 123 -8.99 -10.85 3.77
CA ASP A 123 -8.67 -9.69 2.92
C ASP A 123 -7.18 -9.50 2.61
N SER A 124 -6.27 -10.11 3.38
CA SER A 124 -4.82 -9.99 3.17
C SER A 124 -4.40 -10.34 1.73
N LEU A 125 -5.01 -11.36 1.13
CA LEU A 125 -4.76 -11.71 -0.28
C LEU A 125 -5.16 -10.58 -1.23
N THR A 126 -6.41 -10.14 -1.16
CA THR A 126 -6.97 -9.19 -2.14
C THR A 126 -6.36 -7.79 -1.97
N MET A 127 -6.03 -7.39 -0.75
CA MET A 127 -5.30 -6.16 -0.45
C MET A 127 -3.86 -6.19 -1.01
N CYS A 128 -3.12 -7.29 -0.81
CA CYS A 128 -1.79 -7.47 -1.42
C CYS A 128 -1.85 -7.53 -2.95
N MET A 129 -2.83 -8.23 -3.52
CA MET A 129 -3.06 -8.28 -4.97
C MET A 129 -3.36 -6.90 -5.53
N SER A 130 -4.16 -6.09 -4.83
CA SER A 130 -4.46 -4.72 -5.24
C SER A 130 -3.18 -3.87 -5.33
N VAL A 131 -2.34 -3.94 -4.30
CA VAL A 131 -1.01 -3.29 -4.29
C VAL A 131 -0.17 -3.78 -5.48
N ALA A 132 -0.04 -5.09 -5.67
CA ALA A 132 0.72 -5.68 -6.77
C ALA A 132 0.24 -5.21 -8.16
N ILE A 133 -1.08 -5.24 -8.40
CA ILE A 133 -1.69 -4.83 -9.66
C ILE A 133 -1.54 -3.31 -9.87
N SER A 134 -1.63 -2.50 -8.81
CA SER A 134 -1.41 -1.05 -8.92
C SER A 134 0.01 -0.70 -9.38
N ILE A 135 1.01 -1.44 -8.91
CA ILE A 135 2.42 -1.30 -9.29
C ILE A 135 2.59 -1.69 -10.77
N ILE A 136 2.05 -2.84 -11.19
CA ILE A 136 2.13 -3.27 -12.59
C ILE A 136 1.37 -2.32 -13.51
N SER A 137 0.20 -1.83 -13.09
CA SER A 137 -0.60 -0.87 -13.86
C SER A 137 0.19 0.40 -14.13
N SER A 138 0.80 0.99 -13.09
CA SER A 138 1.62 2.20 -13.25
C SER A 138 2.83 1.96 -14.17
N TYR A 139 3.50 0.81 -14.04
CA TYR A 139 4.65 0.44 -14.88
C TYR A 139 4.30 0.26 -16.36
N VAL A 140 3.21 -0.46 -16.66
CA VAL A 140 2.75 -0.69 -18.03
C VAL A 140 2.38 0.64 -18.67
N ALA A 141 1.62 1.47 -17.96
CA ALA A 141 1.18 2.77 -18.46
C ALA A 141 2.33 3.75 -18.67
N TYR A 142 3.40 3.65 -17.87
CA TYR A 142 4.62 4.45 -17.98
C TYR A 142 5.53 4.05 -19.15
N GLN A 143 5.02 3.24 -20.09
CA GLN A 143 5.66 2.94 -21.36
C GLN A 143 4.71 3.40 -22.45
N TYR A 144 4.83 4.65 -22.92
CA TYR A 144 3.85 5.25 -23.83
C TYR A 144 3.61 4.38 -25.07
N LYS A 145 2.42 3.75 -25.08
CA LYS A 145 1.81 3.04 -26.22
C LYS A 145 0.29 3.08 -26.00
N PRO A 146 -0.55 3.37 -27.01
CA PRO A 146 -2.00 3.42 -26.83
C PRO A 146 -2.60 2.16 -26.18
N ILE A 147 -2.10 0.98 -26.56
CA ILE A 147 -2.52 -0.29 -25.97
C ILE A 147 -2.20 -0.39 -24.47
N ASN A 148 -1.10 0.22 -24.02
CA ASN A 148 -0.70 0.21 -22.60
C ASN A 148 -1.62 1.08 -21.74
N ILE A 149 -2.20 2.14 -22.32
CA ILE A 149 -3.22 2.95 -21.64
C ILE A 149 -4.47 2.09 -21.39
N ILE A 150 -4.93 1.35 -22.40
CA ILE A 150 -6.08 0.45 -22.29
C ILE A 150 -5.82 -0.64 -21.24
N ILE A 151 -4.66 -1.31 -21.32
CA ILE A 151 -4.27 -2.34 -20.35
C ILE A 151 -4.21 -1.74 -18.94
N SER A 152 -3.59 -0.58 -18.76
CA SER A 152 -3.52 0.10 -17.47
C SER A 152 -4.91 0.51 -16.94
N SER A 153 -5.83 0.94 -17.79
CA SER A 153 -7.20 1.22 -17.37
C SER A 153 -7.92 -0.03 -16.87
N ILE A 154 -7.73 -1.18 -17.54
CA ILE A 154 -8.28 -2.48 -17.09
C ILE A 154 -7.66 -2.88 -15.75
N LEU A 155 -6.33 -2.79 -15.61
CA LEU A 155 -5.64 -3.09 -14.36
C LEU A 155 -6.04 -2.12 -13.24
N THR A 156 -6.34 -0.87 -13.58
CA THR A 156 -6.87 0.13 -12.64
C THR A 156 -8.23 -0.26 -12.11
N ILE A 157 -9.15 -0.68 -12.99
CA ILE A 157 -10.44 -1.22 -12.58
C ILE A 157 -10.24 -2.45 -11.67
N ALA A 158 -9.30 -3.34 -12.03
CA ALA A 158 -9.03 -4.55 -11.27
C ALA A 158 -8.53 -4.24 -9.84
N PHE A 159 -7.52 -3.39 -9.66
CA PHE A 159 -7.04 -3.09 -8.29
C PHE A 159 -8.08 -2.31 -7.48
N LEU A 160 -8.83 -1.38 -8.09
CA LEU A 160 -9.90 -0.67 -7.39
C LEU A 160 -11.04 -1.62 -6.97
N SER A 161 -11.28 -2.67 -7.75
CA SER A 161 -12.25 -3.74 -7.43
C SER A 161 -11.74 -4.77 -6.42
N LEU A 162 -10.50 -4.63 -5.95
CA LEU A 162 -9.90 -5.44 -4.88
C LEU A 162 -9.75 -4.62 -3.61
N TYR A 163 -9.09 -3.47 -3.72
CA TYR A 163 -8.88 -2.54 -2.62
C TYR A 163 -8.55 -1.14 -3.12
N GLN A 164 -9.45 -0.18 -2.85
CA GLN A 164 -9.39 1.16 -3.44
C GLN A 164 -8.17 1.98 -3.00
N ALA A 165 -7.64 1.74 -1.79
CA ALA A 165 -6.50 2.52 -1.27
C ALA A 165 -5.21 2.32 -2.09
N ALA A 166 -5.11 1.29 -2.94
CA ALA A 166 -3.93 1.02 -3.76
C ALA A 166 -3.66 2.07 -4.84
N LEU A 167 -4.62 2.99 -5.07
CA LEU A 167 -4.41 4.18 -5.86
C LEU A 167 -3.22 5.02 -5.35
N ASN A 168 -3.03 5.09 -4.03
CA ASN A 168 -1.91 5.81 -3.42
C ASN A 168 -0.57 5.17 -3.81
N THR A 169 -0.49 3.85 -3.78
CA THR A 169 0.70 3.11 -4.21
C THR A 169 0.97 3.30 -5.71
N TYR A 170 -0.07 3.25 -6.56
CA TYR A 170 0.07 3.57 -7.99
C TYR A 170 0.76 4.91 -8.21
N ALA A 171 0.28 5.95 -7.53
CA ALA A 171 0.79 7.31 -7.70
C ALA A 171 2.24 7.44 -7.24
N ILE A 172 2.61 6.81 -6.13
CA ILE A 172 3.99 6.84 -5.64
C ILE A 172 4.93 6.06 -6.58
N PHE A 173 4.48 4.95 -7.17
CA PHE A 173 5.28 4.23 -8.18
C PHE A 173 5.44 5.03 -9.48
N LEU A 174 4.44 5.81 -9.88
CA LEU A 174 4.61 6.78 -10.96
C LEU A 174 5.73 7.77 -10.65
N LEU A 175 5.79 8.32 -9.43
CA LEU A 175 6.90 9.18 -8.99
C LEU A 175 8.25 8.44 -9.02
N ALA A 176 8.27 7.16 -8.61
CA ALA A 176 9.46 6.30 -8.66
C ALA A 176 9.99 6.10 -10.09
N PHE A 177 9.12 5.94 -11.08
CA PHE A 177 9.53 5.83 -12.48
C PHE A 177 10.02 7.17 -13.04
N ILE A 178 9.36 8.29 -12.68
CA ILE A 178 9.80 9.64 -13.06
C ILE A 178 11.22 9.91 -12.54
N ILE A 179 11.48 9.67 -11.26
CA ILE A 179 12.82 9.92 -10.70
C ILE A 179 13.87 8.98 -11.31
N SER A 180 13.52 7.72 -11.59
CA SER A 180 14.39 6.77 -12.30
C SER A 180 14.80 7.31 -13.67
N ASP A 181 13.84 7.80 -14.45
CA ASP A 181 14.10 8.36 -15.77
C ASP A 181 14.92 9.65 -15.73
N VAL A 182 14.71 10.50 -14.71
CA VAL A 182 15.53 11.70 -14.47
C VAL A 182 16.99 11.31 -14.20
N VAL A 183 17.23 10.31 -13.34
CA VAL A 183 18.57 9.84 -12.99
C VAL A 183 19.25 9.18 -14.20
N LYS A 184 18.51 8.36 -14.96
CA LYS A 184 18.96 7.66 -16.18
C LYS A 184 19.04 8.54 -17.42
N LYS A 185 18.85 9.86 -17.29
CA LYS A 185 19.02 10.86 -18.34
C LYS A 185 18.07 10.67 -19.53
N ASN A 186 16.85 10.19 -19.29
CA ASN A 186 15.83 10.19 -20.33
C ASN A 186 15.40 11.63 -20.66
N SER A 187 15.01 11.85 -21.91
CA SER A 187 14.59 13.19 -22.35
C SER A 187 13.31 13.63 -21.63
N ILE A 188 13.20 14.94 -21.33
CA ILE A 188 12.00 15.51 -20.70
C ILE A 188 10.74 15.18 -21.51
N SER A 189 10.83 15.19 -22.84
CA SER A 189 9.71 14.82 -23.72
C SER A 189 9.26 13.36 -23.51
N ASN A 190 10.19 12.44 -23.28
CA ASN A 190 9.84 11.05 -23.01
C ASN A 190 9.21 10.88 -21.61
N ILE A 191 9.78 11.56 -20.61
CA ILE A 191 9.24 11.58 -19.25
C ILE A 191 7.81 12.14 -19.24
N THR A 192 7.54 13.25 -19.94
CA THR A 192 6.21 13.83 -20.00
C THR A 192 5.22 12.94 -20.74
N LYS A 193 5.61 12.32 -21.87
CA LYS A 193 4.76 11.36 -22.59
C LYS A 193 4.42 10.13 -21.74
N ASN A 194 5.40 9.53 -21.07
CA ASN A 194 5.18 8.36 -20.20
C ASN A 194 4.33 8.72 -18.98
N THR A 195 4.55 9.90 -18.39
CA THR A 195 3.75 10.41 -17.27
C THR A 195 2.31 10.65 -17.71
N ALA A 196 2.09 11.34 -18.84
CA ALA A 196 0.75 11.60 -19.38
C ALA A 196 0.01 10.30 -19.71
N SER A 197 0.71 9.31 -20.27
CA SER A 197 0.18 7.96 -20.53
C SER A 197 -0.30 7.28 -19.23
N SER A 198 0.51 7.36 -18.18
CA SER A 198 0.19 6.79 -16.87
C SER A 198 -0.97 7.49 -16.17
N VAL A 199 -1.02 8.82 -16.24
CA VAL A 199 -2.13 9.61 -15.71
C VAL A 199 -3.42 9.33 -16.49
N ALA A 200 -3.36 9.25 -17.82
CA ALA A 200 -4.52 8.92 -18.66
C ALA A 200 -5.07 7.52 -18.35
N GLY A 201 -4.20 6.51 -18.23
CA GLY A 201 -4.60 5.14 -17.89
C GLY A 201 -5.33 5.06 -16.55
N LEU A 202 -4.80 5.74 -15.52
CA LEU A 202 -5.42 5.84 -14.20
C LEU A 202 -6.76 6.56 -14.24
N ILE A 203 -6.83 7.73 -14.90
CA ILE A 203 -8.07 8.53 -14.98
C ILE A 203 -9.18 7.76 -15.68
N VAL A 204 -8.89 7.19 -16.85
CA VAL A 204 -9.87 6.41 -17.64
C VAL A 204 -10.34 5.19 -16.84
N GLY A 205 -9.42 4.46 -16.21
CA GLY A 205 -9.74 3.30 -15.39
C GLY A 205 -10.56 3.66 -14.14
N TYR A 206 -10.20 4.75 -13.45
CA TYR A 206 -10.92 5.24 -12.27
C TYR A 206 -12.35 5.64 -12.60
N PHE A 207 -12.56 6.40 -13.69
CA PHE A 207 -13.91 6.80 -14.10
C PHE A 207 -14.74 5.60 -14.56
N ALA A 208 -14.13 4.65 -15.28
CA ALA A 208 -14.80 3.41 -15.66
C ALA A 208 -15.22 2.60 -14.42
N TYR A 209 -14.31 2.39 -13.46
CA TYR A 209 -14.63 1.74 -12.17
C TYR A 209 -15.76 2.49 -11.44
N SER A 210 -15.65 3.80 -11.32
CA SER A 210 -16.63 4.61 -10.57
C SER A 210 -18.03 4.52 -11.18
N TYR A 211 -18.12 4.57 -12.51
CA TYR A 211 -19.39 4.55 -13.23
C TYR A 211 -20.01 3.15 -13.33
N PHE A 212 -19.22 2.12 -13.66
CA PHE A 212 -19.74 0.77 -13.91
C PHE A 212 -19.83 -0.08 -12.65
N ILE A 213 -18.96 0.13 -11.66
CA ILE A 213 -18.84 -0.70 -10.46
C ILE A 213 -19.33 0.07 -9.23
N ALA A 214 -18.63 1.14 -8.84
CA ALA A 214 -18.89 1.80 -7.55
C ALA A 214 -20.33 2.30 -7.44
N LYS A 215 -20.84 2.99 -8.48
CA LYS A 215 -22.22 3.50 -8.51
C LYS A 215 -23.31 2.42 -8.37
N ARG A 216 -23.02 1.18 -8.78
CA ARG A 216 -24.03 0.09 -8.87
C ARG A 216 -23.94 -0.91 -7.72
N LEU A 217 -22.72 -1.18 -7.25
CA LEU A 217 -22.45 -2.26 -6.29
C LEU A 217 -22.16 -1.75 -4.88
N VAL A 218 -21.78 -0.49 -4.69
CA VAL A 218 -21.60 0.07 -3.34
C VAL A 218 -22.97 0.20 -2.68
N THR A 219 -23.19 -0.62 -1.66
CA THR A 219 -24.46 -0.73 -0.93
C THR A 219 -24.24 -0.67 0.57
N GLY A 220 -25.28 -0.29 1.32
CA GLY A 220 -25.23 -0.11 2.77
C GLY A 220 -24.94 1.34 3.16
N SER A 221 -25.61 1.81 4.21
CA SER A 221 -25.51 3.19 4.70
C SER A 221 -24.07 3.58 5.02
N TYR A 222 -23.33 2.69 5.68
CA TYR A 222 -21.91 2.86 6.02
C TYR A 222 -21.05 3.13 4.79
N ASN A 223 -21.07 2.24 3.79
CA ASN A 223 -20.23 2.37 2.60
C ASN A 223 -20.58 3.59 1.75
N ILE A 224 -21.88 3.88 1.62
CA ILE A 224 -22.34 5.06 0.88
C ILE A 224 -21.86 6.33 1.56
N GLU A 225 -21.93 6.43 2.89
CA GLU A 225 -21.43 7.59 3.63
C GLU A 225 -19.93 7.80 3.43
N HIS A 226 -19.14 6.74 3.58
CA HIS A 226 -17.68 6.78 3.45
C HIS A 226 -17.16 7.01 2.02
N SER A 227 -18.04 6.92 1.01
CA SER A 227 -17.70 7.17 -0.40
C SER A 227 -18.06 8.59 -0.88
N LYS A 228 -18.76 9.39 -0.06
CA LYS A 228 -19.15 10.76 -0.41
C LYS A 228 -17.94 11.70 -0.39
N ILE A 229 -17.89 12.60 -1.35
CA ILE A 229 -16.92 13.70 -1.41
C ILE A 229 -17.49 14.90 -0.63
N ILE A 230 -16.61 15.71 -0.02
CA ILE A 230 -17.00 16.97 0.62
C ILE A 230 -17.65 17.88 -0.42
N GLU A 231 -18.78 18.49 -0.08
CA GLU A 231 -19.46 19.42 -0.97
C GLU A 231 -18.57 20.64 -1.26
N ILE A 232 -18.53 21.07 -2.52
CA ILE A 232 -17.74 22.24 -2.95
C ILE A 232 -18.52 23.51 -2.55
N ASN A 233 -18.47 23.85 -1.28
CA ASN A 233 -19.04 25.04 -0.67
C ASN A 233 -18.07 25.61 0.38
N SER A 234 -18.53 26.53 1.23
CA SER A 234 -17.70 27.14 2.28
C SER A 234 -17.10 26.13 3.27
N SER A 235 -17.69 24.94 3.43
CA SER A 235 -17.22 23.89 4.34
C SER A 235 -16.07 23.04 3.77
N LEU A 236 -15.70 23.21 2.49
CA LEU A 236 -14.66 22.41 1.84
C LEU A 236 -13.31 22.49 2.57
N PHE A 237 -12.87 23.71 2.88
CA PHE A 237 -11.59 23.93 3.55
C PHE A 237 -11.59 23.38 4.98
N GLU A 238 -12.67 23.60 5.72
CA GLU A 238 -12.84 23.07 7.08
C GLU A 238 -12.82 21.53 7.09
N GLY A 239 -13.52 20.91 6.14
CA GLY A 239 -13.54 19.46 5.96
C GLY A 239 -12.16 18.89 5.62
N ILE A 240 -11.42 19.51 4.69
CA ILE A 240 -10.06 19.08 4.33
C ILE A 240 -9.13 19.22 5.55
N ILE A 241 -9.17 20.35 6.27
CA ILE A 241 -8.33 20.56 7.46
C ILE A 241 -8.67 19.52 8.54
N SER A 242 -9.96 19.27 8.78
CA SER A 242 -10.41 18.25 9.73
C SER A 242 -9.89 16.86 9.37
N ASN A 243 -10.00 16.47 8.10
CA ASN A 243 -9.49 15.19 7.60
C ASN A 243 -7.96 15.09 7.77
N VAL A 244 -7.22 16.15 7.41
CA VAL A 244 -5.75 16.20 7.58
C VAL A 244 -5.37 16.06 9.05
N LEU A 245 -6.05 16.76 9.96
CA LEU A 245 -5.79 16.67 11.40
C LEU A 245 -6.11 15.27 11.94
N SER A 246 -7.19 14.63 11.50
CA SER A 246 -7.55 13.28 11.92
C SER A 246 -6.55 12.24 11.44
N PHE A 247 -6.10 12.31 10.18
CA PHE A 247 -5.03 11.44 9.70
C PHE A 247 -3.69 11.75 10.38
N TYR A 248 -3.39 13.02 10.68
CA TYR A 248 -2.21 13.38 11.45
C TYR A 248 -2.24 12.79 12.86
N ARG A 249 -3.40 12.78 13.54
CA ARG A 249 -3.53 12.14 14.86
C ARG A 249 -3.18 10.66 14.79
N MET A 250 -3.69 9.95 13.78
CA MET A 250 -3.35 8.54 13.58
C MET A 250 -1.86 8.33 13.25
N PHE A 251 -1.28 9.21 12.44
CA PHE A 251 0.16 9.18 12.16
C PHE A 251 1.00 9.48 13.41
N SER A 252 0.57 10.43 14.23
CA SER A 252 1.25 10.84 15.46
C SER A 252 1.32 9.73 16.50
N THR A 253 0.41 8.75 16.45
CA THR A 253 0.47 7.57 17.31
C THR A 253 1.77 6.78 17.12
N ILE A 254 2.30 6.73 15.90
CA ILE A 254 3.59 6.09 15.61
C ILE A 254 4.77 7.00 15.97
N LEU A 255 4.53 8.30 16.09
CA LEU A 255 5.51 9.27 16.60
C LEU A 255 5.59 9.30 18.13
N ASN A 256 4.69 8.61 18.83
CA ASN A 256 4.73 8.49 20.28
C ASN A 256 5.75 7.43 20.69
N GLY A 257 6.86 7.87 21.30
CA GLY A 257 7.99 7.02 21.72
C GLY A 257 9.17 7.03 20.75
N ASP A 258 10.34 6.54 21.17
CA ASP A 258 11.64 6.80 20.51
C ASP A 258 11.77 6.30 19.06
N ASN A 259 10.86 5.43 18.60
CA ASN A 259 10.80 4.95 17.23
C ASN A 259 10.48 6.06 16.20
N TYR A 260 9.99 7.23 16.64
CA TYR A 260 9.72 8.38 15.77
C TYR A 260 10.96 8.80 14.97
N LEU A 261 12.16 8.60 15.55
CA LEU A 261 13.44 8.98 14.95
C LEU A 261 13.67 8.31 13.60
N ILE A 262 13.13 7.10 13.38
CA ILE A 262 13.27 6.37 12.12
C ILE A 262 12.51 7.08 11.01
N TYR A 263 11.27 7.50 11.26
CA TYR A 263 10.45 8.19 10.28
C TYR A 263 11.00 9.58 9.96
N TYR A 264 11.52 10.31 10.96
CA TYR A 264 12.25 11.55 10.72
C TYR A 264 13.55 11.32 9.95
N SER A 265 14.29 10.24 10.25
CA SER A 265 15.49 9.90 9.49
C SER A 265 15.18 9.62 8.02
N LEU A 266 14.06 8.92 7.73
CA LEU A 266 13.61 8.64 6.36
C LEU A 266 13.23 9.93 5.63
N PHE A 267 12.49 10.81 6.29
CA PHE A 267 12.11 12.10 5.73
C PHE A 267 13.34 12.98 5.45
N PHE A 268 14.28 13.04 6.40
CA PHE A 268 15.53 13.78 6.22
C PHE A 268 16.40 13.17 5.12
N ALA A 269 16.51 11.84 5.07
CA ALA A 269 17.22 11.13 4.03
C ALA A 269 16.60 11.39 2.64
N LEU A 270 15.27 11.48 2.53
CA LEU A 270 14.59 11.87 1.30
C LEU A 270 15.01 13.29 0.86
N ILE A 271 14.95 14.27 1.77
CA ILE A 271 15.33 15.66 1.46
C ILE A 271 16.78 15.73 0.97
N ILE A 272 17.73 15.13 1.71
CA ILE A 272 19.14 15.10 1.31
C ILE A 272 19.30 14.42 -0.04
N SER A 273 18.67 13.26 -0.23
CA SER A 273 18.81 12.48 -1.46
C SER A 273 18.29 13.25 -2.67
N LEU A 274 17.14 13.90 -2.54
CA LEU A 274 16.60 14.77 -3.57
C LEU A 274 17.53 15.95 -3.87
N ILE A 275 18.09 16.61 -2.87
CA ILE A 275 19.09 17.68 -3.06
C ILE A 275 20.31 17.13 -3.83
N VAL A 276 20.85 15.98 -3.43
CA VAL A 276 22.00 15.35 -4.10
C VAL A 276 21.67 15.02 -5.56
N ILE A 277 20.50 14.44 -5.83
CA ILE A 277 20.04 14.13 -7.19
C ILE A 277 19.94 15.42 -8.02
N VAL A 278 19.37 16.50 -7.48
CA VAL A 278 19.30 17.81 -8.15
C VAL A 278 20.68 18.36 -8.44
N LEU A 279 21.60 18.33 -7.47
CA LEU A 279 22.95 18.83 -7.65
C LEU A 279 23.71 18.05 -8.72
N LYS A 280 23.58 16.72 -8.75
CA LYS A 280 24.12 15.86 -9.82
C LYS A 280 23.50 16.21 -11.17
N ALA A 281 22.21 16.52 -11.23
CA ALA A 281 21.50 16.85 -12.46
C ALA A 281 21.78 18.29 -12.96
N ILE A 282 22.02 19.26 -12.07
CA ILE A 282 22.39 20.64 -12.39
C ILE A 282 23.81 20.71 -12.95
N LYS A 283 24.77 19.94 -12.40
CA LYS A 283 26.14 19.89 -12.94
C LYS A 283 26.21 19.41 -14.39
N ARG A 284 25.13 18.84 -14.93
CA ARG A 284 25.07 18.20 -16.24
C ARG A 284 24.36 19.03 -17.31
N ASP A 285 23.67 20.12 -16.96
CA ASP A 285 22.70 20.79 -17.84
C ASP A 285 22.37 22.21 -17.33
N GLU A 286 21.97 23.12 -18.21
CA GLU A 286 21.85 24.54 -17.86
C GLU A 286 20.50 24.91 -17.21
N ASN A 287 19.44 24.11 -17.39
CA ASN A 287 18.09 24.50 -16.97
C ASN A 287 17.77 24.17 -15.49
N LYS A 288 18.40 24.92 -14.58
CA LYS A 288 18.37 24.71 -13.11
C LYS A 288 16.97 24.87 -12.49
N LYS A 289 16.18 25.84 -12.96
CA LYS A 289 14.87 26.19 -12.38
C LYS A 289 13.85 25.05 -12.52
N THR A 290 13.77 24.45 -13.71
CA THR A 290 12.84 23.34 -13.99
C THR A 290 13.14 22.11 -13.14
N LYS A 291 14.43 21.82 -12.90
CA LYS A 291 14.85 20.66 -12.08
C LYS A 291 14.54 20.85 -10.60
N LEU A 292 14.73 22.07 -10.08
CA LEU A 292 14.36 22.41 -8.71
C LEU A 292 12.84 22.31 -8.51
N LEU A 293 12.06 22.86 -9.44
CA LEU A 293 10.60 22.78 -9.41
C LEU A 293 10.11 21.33 -9.42
N LEU A 294 10.68 20.49 -10.30
CA LEU A 294 10.32 19.07 -10.38
C LEU A 294 10.54 18.35 -9.04
N VAL A 295 11.64 18.64 -8.34
CA VAL A 295 11.92 18.00 -7.04
C VAL A 295 11.01 18.46 -5.94
N VAL A 296 10.69 19.77 -5.88
CA VAL A 296 9.69 20.28 -4.93
C VAL A 296 8.33 19.61 -5.18
N LEU A 297 7.92 19.50 -6.45
CA LEU A 297 6.68 18.83 -6.82
C LEU A 297 6.68 17.35 -6.45
N ILE A 298 7.78 16.62 -6.70
CA ILE A 298 7.92 15.21 -6.33
C ILE A 298 7.85 15.03 -4.81
N LEU A 299 8.52 15.90 -4.04
CA LEU A 299 8.47 15.85 -2.58
C LEU A 299 7.04 16.04 -2.08
N LEU A 300 6.37 17.12 -2.50
CA LEU A 300 4.99 17.42 -2.10
C LEU A 300 4.02 16.32 -2.54
N ALA A 301 4.16 15.80 -3.76
CA ALA A 301 3.34 14.72 -4.27
C ALA A 301 3.55 13.42 -3.46
N SER A 302 4.79 13.07 -3.14
CA SER A 302 5.08 11.87 -2.35
C SER A 302 4.46 11.91 -0.96
N MET A 303 4.45 13.08 -0.31
CA MET A 303 3.79 13.29 0.97
C MET A 303 2.27 13.27 0.84
N PHE A 304 1.73 13.93 -0.18
CA PHE A 304 0.28 13.94 -0.46
C PHE A 304 -0.25 12.52 -0.59
N PHE A 305 0.41 11.65 -1.37
CA PHE A 305 -0.04 10.28 -1.61
C PHE A 305 0.21 9.30 -0.45
N ILE A 306 0.67 9.74 0.72
CA ILE A 306 0.56 8.94 1.95
C ILE A 306 -0.92 8.73 2.28
N ILE A 307 -1.72 9.80 2.20
CA ILE A 307 -3.17 9.80 2.45
C ILE A 307 -3.95 9.82 1.11
N GLY A 308 -3.48 10.63 0.16
CA GLY A 308 -4.00 10.76 -1.18
C GLY A 308 -5.40 11.37 -1.22
N PRO A 309 -6.29 10.93 -2.14
CA PRO A 309 -7.58 11.57 -2.36
C PRO A 309 -8.57 11.40 -1.19
N MET A 310 -8.25 10.59 -0.18
CA MET A 310 -9.10 10.40 1.00
C MET A 310 -9.32 11.69 1.79
N ILE A 311 -8.43 12.68 1.68
CA ILE A 311 -8.63 14.00 2.33
C ILE A 311 -9.87 14.74 1.80
N PHE A 312 -10.37 14.37 0.62
CA PHE A 312 -11.53 14.99 -0.01
C PHE A 312 -12.85 14.27 0.32
N LEU A 313 -12.81 13.19 1.10
CA LEU A 313 -14.03 12.46 1.50
C LEU A 313 -14.77 13.18 2.63
N LYS A 314 -16.10 13.10 2.62
CA LYS A 314 -16.96 13.70 3.64
C LYS A 314 -16.79 13.03 5.01
N SER A 315 -16.75 11.70 5.00
CA SER A 315 -16.50 10.87 6.18
C SER A 315 -15.45 9.82 5.78
N PRO A 316 -14.14 10.10 5.74
CA PRO A 316 -13.15 9.06 5.42
C PRO A 316 -13.09 7.99 6.52
N ILE A 317 -12.67 6.78 6.15
CA ILE A 317 -12.39 5.72 7.12
C ILE A 317 -11.03 6.01 7.76
N TYR A 318 -11.03 6.29 9.07
CA TYR A 318 -9.82 6.50 9.85
C TYR A 318 -9.33 5.18 10.45
N ALA A 319 -8.61 4.40 9.66
CA ALA A 319 -8.02 3.14 10.11
C ALA A 319 -6.60 2.96 9.54
N PRO A 320 -5.66 2.31 10.26
CA PRO A 320 -4.33 2.00 9.75
C PRO A 320 -4.37 1.36 8.36
N ARG A 321 -5.31 0.43 8.12
CA ARG A 321 -5.41 -0.30 6.86
C ARG A 321 -5.54 0.56 5.60
N VAL A 322 -6.03 1.80 5.69
CA VAL A 322 -6.17 2.69 4.51
C VAL A 322 -4.90 3.48 4.18
N LEU A 323 -3.92 3.54 5.09
CA LEU A 323 -2.67 4.29 4.92
C LEU A 323 -1.57 3.49 4.21
N ILE A 324 -1.94 2.65 3.25
CA ILE A 324 -0.99 1.82 2.49
C ILE A 324 -0.04 2.66 1.61
N GLY A 325 -0.39 3.94 1.38
CA GLY A 325 0.51 4.93 0.78
C GLY A 325 1.80 5.13 1.58
N MET A 326 1.79 4.90 2.90
CA MET A 326 3.01 4.99 3.72
C MET A 326 4.08 3.99 3.28
N GLY A 327 3.70 2.74 2.97
CA GLY A 327 4.65 1.74 2.46
C GLY A 327 5.27 2.16 1.12
N GLY A 328 4.46 2.74 0.22
CA GLY A 328 4.96 3.34 -1.02
C GLY A 328 5.92 4.49 -0.76
N PHE A 329 5.60 5.38 0.19
CA PHE A 329 6.42 6.52 0.55
C PHE A 329 7.78 6.09 1.14
N MET A 330 7.78 5.14 2.07
CA MET A 330 9.01 4.57 2.63
C MET A 330 9.88 3.93 1.55
N PHE A 331 9.27 3.16 0.63
CA PHE A 331 9.97 2.64 -0.55
C PHE A 331 10.59 3.77 -1.40
N PHE A 332 9.82 4.83 -1.67
CA PHE A 332 10.28 5.96 -2.47
C PHE A 332 11.46 6.69 -1.82
N CYS A 333 11.46 6.87 -0.49
CA CYS A 333 12.59 7.39 0.27
C CYS A 333 13.85 6.53 0.06
N CYS A 334 13.74 5.21 0.21
CA CYS A 334 14.85 4.28 -0.01
C CYS A 334 15.36 4.31 -1.47
N LEU A 335 14.46 4.41 -2.44
CA LEU A 335 14.83 4.53 -3.86
C LEU A 335 15.61 5.83 -4.14
N CYS A 336 15.18 6.96 -3.57
CA CYS A 336 15.92 8.22 -3.69
C CYS A 336 17.32 8.12 -3.07
N VAL A 337 17.45 7.49 -1.90
CA VAL A 337 18.76 7.23 -1.26
C VAL A 337 19.65 6.37 -2.17
N PHE A 338 19.09 5.31 -2.76
CA PHE A 338 19.81 4.44 -3.69
C PHE A 338 20.41 5.22 -4.88
N TYR A 339 19.64 6.12 -5.51
CA TYR A 339 20.13 6.95 -6.62
C TYR A 339 21.06 8.09 -6.19
N ALA A 340 20.84 8.66 -5.00
CA ALA A 340 21.70 9.73 -4.49
C ALA A 340 23.11 9.20 -4.18
N PHE A 341 23.24 7.97 -3.69
CA PHE A 341 24.49 7.41 -3.19
C PHE A 341 24.92 6.13 -3.92
N GLU A 342 24.84 6.15 -5.26
CA GLU A 342 25.19 5.03 -6.15
C GLU A 342 26.52 4.33 -5.81
N ASP A 343 27.55 5.08 -5.43
CA ASP A 343 28.89 4.55 -5.11
C ASP A 343 29.02 3.95 -3.70
N LYS A 344 28.01 4.14 -2.83
CA LYS A 344 28.07 3.78 -1.39
C LYS A 344 26.92 2.86 -0.97
N GLN A 345 26.55 1.91 -1.83
CA GLN A 345 25.40 1.03 -1.57
C GLN A 345 25.48 0.23 -0.28
N LEU A 346 26.68 -0.08 0.22
CA LEU A 346 26.81 -0.75 1.52
C LEU A 346 26.18 0.07 2.66
N ILE A 347 26.36 1.39 2.67
CA ILE A 347 25.77 2.27 3.69
C ILE A 347 24.25 2.29 3.56
N SER A 348 23.74 2.42 2.33
CA SER A 348 22.30 2.37 2.06
C SER A 348 21.69 1.03 2.49
N ARG A 349 22.36 -0.09 2.21
CA ARG A 349 21.91 -1.43 2.64
C ARG A 349 21.89 -1.58 4.15
N ILE A 350 22.92 -1.10 4.86
CA ILE A 350 22.95 -1.10 6.34
C ILE A 350 21.78 -0.29 6.88
N TYR A 351 21.57 0.92 6.34
CA TYR A 351 20.47 1.79 6.74
C TYR A 351 19.10 1.13 6.51
N PHE A 352 18.84 0.59 5.32
CA PHE A 352 17.57 -0.07 5.02
C PHE A 352 17.34 -1.35 5.85
N SER A 353 18.42 -2.11 6.11
CA SER A 353 18.36 -3.29 6.99
C SER A 353 18.02 -2.91 8.43
N PHE A 354 18.56 -1.79 8.92
CA PHE A 354 18.23 -1.27 10.25
C PHE A 354 16.74 -0.86 10.34
N ILE A 355 16.22 -0.15 9.33
CA ILE A 355 14.79 0.18 9.27
C ILE A 355 13.93 -1.09 9.26
N LEU A 356 14.29 -2.06 8.42
CA LEU A 356 13.57 -3.33 8.32
C LEU A 356 13.58 -4.10 9.65
N LEU A 357 14.71 -4.10 10.37
CA LEU A 357 14.83 -4.72 11.69
C LEU A 357 13.83 -4.09 12.67
N ILE A 358 13.77 -2.75 12.73
CA ILE A 358 12.84 -2.07 13.64
C ILE A 358 11.38 -2.31 13.22
N SER A 359 11.06 -2.24 11.92
CA SER A 359 9.74 -2.58 11.42
C SER A 359 9.34 -4.02 11.77
N THR A 360 10.29 -4.95 11.76
CA THR A 360 10.07 -6.35 12.16
C THR A 360 9.80 -6.47 13.65
N ILE A 361 10.57 -5.80 14.50
CA ILE A 361 10.32 -5.75 15.95
C ILE A 361 8.93 -5.15 16.23
N PHE A 362 8.57 -4.07 15.54
CA PHE A 362 7.25 -3.47 15.62
C PHE A 362 6.16 -4.46 15.21
N SER A 363 6.37 -5.25 14.14
CA SER A 363 5.42 -6.27 13.70
C SER A 363 5.12 -7.32 14.77
N TYR A 364 6.17 -7.83 15.42
CA TYR A 364 6.04 -8.80 16.51
C TYR A 364 5.35 -8.19 17.73
N GLY A 365 5.68 -6.93 18.07
CA GLY A 365 5.02 -6.20 19.15
C GLY A 365 3.54 -5.97 18.88
N ALA A 366 3.19 -5.51 17.68
CA ALA A 366 1.82 -5.29 17.25
C ALA A 366 1.01 -6.60 17.27
N TYR A 367 1.58 -7.70 16.78
CA TYR A 367 0.96 -9.02 16.86
C TYR A 367 0.65 -9.43 18.30
N ASN A 368 1.62 -9.34 19.21
CA ASN A 368 1.41 -9.69 20.61
C ASN A 368 0.35 -8.80 21.28
N ALA A 369 0.34 -7.50 20.95
CA ALA A 369 -0.65 -6.56 21.45
C ALA A 369 -2.06 -6.89 20.94
N ILE A 370 -2.20 -7.20 19.64
CA ILE A 370 -3.47 -7.63 19.03
C ILE A 370 -3.97 -8.90 19.73
N ASN A 371 -3.12 -9.92 19.87
CA ASN A 371 -3.52 -11.16 20.53
C ASN A 371 -3.93 -10.95 22.00
N ALA A 372 -3.19 -10.14 22.76
CA ALA A 372 -3.54 -9.82 24.14
C ALA A 372 -4.90 -9.10 24.23
N GLN A 373 -5.19 -8.20 23.29
CA GLN A 373 -6.50 -7.53 23.19
C GLN A 373 -7.62 -8.54 22.93
N PHE A 374 -7.45 -9.46 21.99
CA PHE A 374 -8.47 -10.49 21.71
C PHE A 374 -8.69 -11.45 22.88
N GLN A 375 -7.62 -11.84 23.59
CA GLN A 375 -7.75 -12.66 24.81
C GLN A 375 -8.53 -11.94 25.91
N LEU A 376 -8.33 -10.62 26.04
CA LEU A 376 -9.10 -9.81 26.98
C LEU A 376 -10.58 -9.76 26.57
N GLU A 377 -10.87 -9.54 25.29
CA GLU A 377 -12.24 -9.52 24.76
C GLU A 377 -12.95 -10.85 24.96
N GLU A 378 -12.29 -11.98 24.66
CA GLU A 378 -12.82 -13.31 24.90
C GLU A 378 -13.12 -13.56 26.39
N SER A 379 -12.22 -13.13 27.28
CA SER A 379 -12.42 -13.20 28.74
C SER A 379 -13.65 -12.39 29.20
N ILE A 380 -13.85 -11.19 28.64
CA ILE A 380 -15.02 -10.36 28.94
C ILE A 380 -16.31 -11.03 28.44
N VAL A 381 -16.31 -11.52 27.19
CA VAL A 381 -17.48 -12.20 26.60
C VAL A 381 -17.85 -13.44 27.40
N ASN A 382 -16.87 -14.24 27.81
CA ASN A 382 -17.11 -15.43 28.63
C ASN A 382 -17.71 -15.09 30.00
N ARG A 383 -17.26 -14.00 30.64
CA ARG A 383 -17.86 -13.53 31.90
C ARG A 383 -19.30 -13.07 31.71
N ILE A 384 -19.57 -12.31 30.64
CA ILE A 384 -20.94 -11.89 30.30
C ILE A 384 -21.83 -13.11 30.07
N SER A 385 -21.35 -14.12 29.33
CA SER A 385 -22.09 -15.37 29.12
C SER A 385 -22.42 -16.08 30.43
N GLN A 386 -21.46 -16.17 31.35
CA GLN A 386 -21.66 -16.77 32.68
C GLN A 386 -22.68 -15.99 33.52
N ASP A 387 -22.65 -14.66 33.48
CA ASP A 387 -23.60 -13.81 34.19
C ASP A 387 -25.03 -13.97 33.61
N ILE A 388 -25.16 -14.05 32.28
CA ILE A 388 -26.44 -14.32 31.60
C ILE A 388 -27.01 -15.68 32.03
N ASP A 389 -26.17 -16.72 32.02
CA ASP A 389 -26.55 -18.07 32.44
C ASP A 389 -26.95 -18.13 33.91
N TYR A 390 -26.26 -17.39 34.77
CA TYR A 390 -26.57 -17.27 36.20
C TYR A 390 -27.89 -16.54 36.45
N LEU A 391 -28.18 -15.48 35.68
CA LEU A 391 -29.42 -14.72 35.75
C LEU A 391 -30.62 -15.46 35.13
N GLY A 392 -30.40 -16.59 34.46
CA GLY A 392 -31.46 -17.44 33.91
C GLY A 392 -32.06 -16.93 32.60
N PHE A 393 -31.43 -15.95 31.94
CA PHE A 393 -31.85 -15.52 30.61
C PHE A 393 -31.40 -16.56 29.56
N GLY A 394 -32.31 -17.07 28.73
CA GLY A 394 -32.00 -18.04 27.65
C GLY A 394 -32.22 -19.52 28.01
N ARG A 395 -32.92 -19.82 29.12
CA ARG A 395 -33.33 -21.19 29.52
C ARG A 395 -34.73 -21.62 29.06
N ASP A 396 -35.32 -20.91 28.10
CA ASP A 396 -36.61 -21.28 27.47
C ASP A 396 -36.42 -21.90 26.09
#